data_AF-A0A1C6HKK0-F1
#
_entry.id   AF-A0A1C6HKK0-F1
#
_cell.length_a   1.000
_cell.length_b   1.000
_cell.length_c   1.000
_cell.angle_alpha   90.00
_cell.angle_beta   90.00
_cell.angle_gamma   90.00
#
_symmetry.space_group_name_H-M   'P 1'
#
loop_
_entity.id
_entity.type
_entity.pdbx_description
1 polymer ?
#
loop_
_entity_poly.entity_id
_entity_poly.type
_entity_poly.pdbx_seq_one_letter_code
_entity_poly.pdbx_strand_id
1 'polypeptide(L)'
;MLQNYLYLKPTSCYNMTDTNQRDTEKIMQLRYEIPDTFWSLFRSVNREIYMESLLVINEEYQYSNYFLTKEICVQVLSDMNAQKQVLLQREENEMDFDMLETTASRILRWLLKTGWLKKIEDYSTMTTNIVIPDYAAVFIEAFERLTSEELEETELYIQNVYATLFSFQNNSRVNLNMLRTALINTRKLNKALQDMLHNMDKFFERLLDQESYGELLREHLDGYVEEIVKKKYHILKTSDNFYIYKMDIKKCLRDMRENEEWIESIRQKAKAAGDTKEDVLDLLDLIERGFDDIEHRISNMDREHSKYVRATVSRMNYLLSGETDTKGLVVQLLNKISAQEEPEKLLTEAGKRMNLSLFEMISEKSLYKRRKQRTDFISQMGQDEEYEDLNREDVLKLNRIQMRYSRQEIEDFIEEHMENEVMDAGTLHITEETAFEKLILAYDYSTRKNSKYRVLNEEETVIQSGQYQYPALKFVRRRPQ
;
A
#
# COMPACT_ATOMS: atom_id res chain seq x y z
N MET A 1 48.80 -41.35 46.83
CA MET A 1 49.04 -42.20 45.63
C MET A 1 47.72 -42.24 44.88
N LEU A 2 47.60 -41.57 43.72
CA LEU A 2 47.92 -42.15 42.39
C LEU A 2 47.00 -43.35 42.14
N GLN A 3 46.24 -43.51 41.05
CA GLN A 3 46.33 -43.06 39.67
C GLN A 3 45.02 -43.56 39.00
N ASN A 4 44.28 -42.73 38.28
CA ASN A 4 44.33 -42.58 36.83
C ASN A 4 43.74 -43.72 35.96
N TYR A 5 42.65 -43.35 35.25
CA TYR A 5 42.43 -43.44 33.80
C TYR A 5 41.94 -44.74 33.11
N LEU A 6 41.08 -44.45 32.10
CA LEU A 6 40.70 -45.17 30.86
C LEU A 6 39.57 -46.22 31.01
N TYR A 7 38.42 -46.10 30.35
CA TYR A 7 38.24 -45.83 28.91
C TYR A 7 36.98 -45.01 28.55
N LEU A 8 37.19 -43.98 27.72
CA LEU A 8 36.20 -43.24 26.93
C LEU A 8 36.07 -43.86 25.53
N LYS A 9 34.85 -43.87 24.97
CA LYS A 9 34.54 -43.66 23.54
C LYS A 9 33.03 -43.34 23.37
N PRO A 10 32.59 -42.69 22.28
CA PRO A 10 32.23 -41.27 22.29
C PRO A 10 30.72 -41.00 22.06
N THR A 11 30.19 -39.96 22.69
CA THR A 11 28.86 -39.42 22.41
C THR A 11 28.88 -38.62 21.11
N SER A 12 28.14 -39.14 20.13
CA SER A 12 27.86 -38.53 18.84
C SER A 12 27.10 -37.22 18.97
N CYS A 13 27.44 -36.29 18.09
CA CYS A 13 26.93 -34.94 17.91
C CYS A 13 25.39 -34.87 17.92
N TYR A 14 24.83 -34.04 18.80
CA TYR A 14 23.45 -33.56 18.70
C TYR A 14 23.43 -32.33 17.79
N ASN A 15 22.92 -32.52 16.57
CA ASN A 15 22.80 -31.50 15.54
C ASN A 15 21.54 -30.64 15.71
N MET A 16 21.67 -29.40 15.22
CA MET A 16 20.72 -28.28 15.14
C MET A 16 19.41 -28.53 14.36
N THR A 17 18.84 -29.73 14.37
CA THR A 17 17.61 -30.04 13.63
C THR A 17 16.34 -30.00 14.49
N ASP A 18 16.46 -29.95 15.82
CA ASP A 18 15.40 -30.38 16.73
C ASP A 18 14.18 -29.43 16.90
N THR A 19 14.29 -28.12 16.59
CA THR A 19 13.09 -27.23 16.63
C THR A 19 12.36 -27.15 15.31
N ASN A 20 13.07 -27.09 14.18
CA ASN A 20 12.42 -27.29 12.89
C ASN A 20 11.85 -28.71 12.82
N GLN A 21 12.51 -29.72 13.41
CA GLN A 21 11.96 -31.06 13.57
C GLN A 21 10.75 -31.08 14.49
N ARG A 22 10.71 -30.40 15.64
CA ARG A 22 9.50 -30.40 16.49
C ARG A 22 8.31 -29.67 15.87
N ASP A 23 8.54 -28.55 15.18
CA ASP A 23 7.46 -27.84 14.49
C ASP A 23 7.03 -28.59 13.23
N THR A 24 7.97 -29.20 12.48
CA THR A 24 7.62 -30.10 11.37
C THR A 24 7.00 -31.42 11.86
N GLU A 25 7.37 -31.94 13.03
CA GLU A 25 6.76 -33.10 13.68
C GLU A 25 5.36 -32.78 14.18
N LYS A 26 5.12 -31.59 14.75
CA LYS A 26 3.76 -31.10 15.08
C LYS A 26 2.92 -30.90 13.83
N ILE A 27 3.46 -30.26 12.79
CA ILE A 27 2.78 -30.09 11.50
C ILE A 27 2.51 -31.46 10.85
N MET A 28 3.44 -32.41 10.95
CA MET A 28 3.26 -33.78 10.47
C MET A 28 2.23 -34.55 11.31
N GLN A 29 2.22 -34.40 12.64
CA GLN A 29 1.23 -35.02 13.54
C GLN A 29 -0.19 -34.50 13.24
N LEU A 30 -0.36 -33.18 13.09
CA LEU A 30 -1.65 -32.58 12.72
C LEU A 30 -2.12 -33.06 11.34
N ARG A 31 -1.21 -33.27 10.39
CA ARG A 31 -1.54 -33.78 9.04
C ARG A 31 -2.15 -35.19 9.05
N TYR A 32 -1.80 -36.03 10.02
CA TYR A 32 -2.36 -37.38 10.16
C TYR A 32 -3.74 -37.38 10.87
N GLU A 33 -4.14 -36.26 11.48
CA GLU A 33 -5.43 -36.12 12.18
C GLU A 33 -6.53 -35.48 11.32
N ILE A 34 -6.20 -34.95 10.14
CA ILE A 34 -7.18 -34.31 9.24
C ILE A 34 -8.02 -35.38 8.53
N PRO A 35 -9.36 -35.39 8.70
CA PRO A 35 -10.23 -36.30 7.96
C PRO A 35 -10.21 -36.01 6.45
N ASP A 36 -10.31 -37.04 5.58
CA ASP A 36 -10.41 -36.83 4.12
C ASP A 36 -11.61 -35.96 3.72
N THR A 37 -12.67 -35.99 4.53
CA THR A 37 -13.89 -35.17 4.38
C THR A 37 -13.65 -33.69 4.65
N PHE A 38 -12.56 -33.31 5.30
CA PHE A 38 -12.24 -31.90 5.62
C PHE A 38 -12.12 -31.05 4.35
N TRP A 39 -11.53 -31.61 3.29
CA TRP A 39 -11.28 -30.93 2.03
C TRP A 39 -12.54 -30.71 1.18
N SER A 40 -13.70 -31.25 1.57
CA SER A 40 -14.95 -31.06 0.82
C SER A 40 -15.45 -29.61 0.85
N LEU A 41 -15.01 -28.80 1.81
CA LEU A 41 -15.29 -27.35 1.88
C LEU A 41 -14.92 -26.62 0.60
N PHE A 42 -13.74 -26.91 0.05
CA PHE A 42 -13.26 -26.21 -1.14
C PHE A 42 -13.98 -26.64 -2.42
N ARG A 43 -14.68 -27.79 -2.38
CA ARG A 43 -15.45 -28.33 -3.50
C ARG A 43 -16.94 -28.02 -3.41
N SER A 44 -17.44 -27.55 -2.27
CA SER A 44 -18.87 -27.31 -2.09
C SER A 44 -19.32 -26.07 -2.83
N VAL A 45 -20.58 -26.08 -3.26
CA VAL A 45 -21.21 -24.94 -3.95
C VAL A 45 -21.45 -23.77 -2.97
N ASN A 46 -21.63 -24.08 -1.68
CA ASN A 46 -21.85 -23.11 -0.60
C ASN A 46 -20.54 -22.74 0.16
N ARG A 47 -19.37 -22.92 -0.47
CA ARG A 47 -18.05 -22.74 0.19
C ARG A 47 -17.89 -21.41 0.94
N GLU A 48 -18.34 -20.31 0.34
CA GLU A 48 -18.24 -18.96 0.93
C GLU A 48 -19.08 -18.88 2.22
N ILE A 49 -20.31 -19.39 2.18
CA ILE A 49 -21.21 -19.44 3.34
C ILE A 49 -20.59 -20.24 4.47
N TYR A 50 -19.97 -21.39 4.17
CA TYR A 50 -19.32 -22.21 5.19
C TYR A 50 -18.05 -21.57 5.76
N MET A 51 -17.23 -20.90 4.93
CA MET A 51 -16.06 -20.15 5.39
C MET A 51 -16.46 -19.01 6.32
N GLU A 52 -17.46 -18.21 5.94
CA GLU A 52 -18.01 -17.16 6.79
C GLU A 52 -18.58 -17.70 8.09
N SER A 53 -19.37 -18.80 8.01
CA SER A 53 -19.93 -19.47 9.19
C SER A 53 -18.85 -19.88 10.18
N LEU A 54 -17.69 -20.34 9.70
CA LEU A 54 -16.56 -20.72 10.53
C LEU A 54 -15.90 -19.51 11.19
N LEU A 55 -15.79 -18.37 10.51
CA LEU A 55 -15.25 -17.13 11.07
C LEU A 55 -16.12 -16.61 12.22
N VAL A 56 -17.45 -16.56 12.02
CA VAL A 56 -18.38 -16.10 13.07
C VAL A 56 -18.36 -17.04 14.28
N ILE A 57 -18.26 -18.37 14.06
CA ILE A 57 -18.11 -19.33 15.16
C ILE A 57 -16.77 -19.12 15.89
N ASN A 58 -15.69 -18.81 15.16
CA ASN A 58 -14.38 -18.56 15.74
C ASN A 58 -14.35 -17.31 16.62
N GLU A 59 -14.97 -16.22 16.17
CA GLU A 59 -15.11 -15.00 16.98
C GLU A 59 -15.80 -15.29 18.32
N GLU A 60 -16.96 -15.95 18.29
CA GLU A 60 -17.71 -16.32 19.50
C GLU A 60 -16.95 -17.33 20.39
N TYR A 61 -16.14 -18.20 19.78
CA TYR A 61 -15.26 -19.10 20.50
C TYR A 61 -14.14 -18.36 21.25
N GLN A 62 -13.57 -17.30 20.67
CA GLN A 62 -12.54 -16.47 21.32
C GLN A 62 -13.08 -15.72 22.55
N TYR A 63 -14.35 -15.28 22.52
CA TYR A 63 -14.99 -14.59 23.65
C TYR A 63 -15.53 -15.53 24.73
N SER A 64 -15.64 -16.83 24.43
CA SER A 64 -16.21 -17.84 25.34
C SER A 64 -15.13 -18.53 26.18
N ASN A 65 -15.31 -18.58 27.50
CA ASN A 65 -14.24 -19.00 28.43
C ASN A 65 -13.82 -20.48 28.35
N TYR A 66 -14.61 -21.42 27.80
CA TYR A 66 -14.21 -22.84 27.80
C TYR A 66 -14.83 -23.71 26.70
N PHE A 67 -16.13 -23.56 26.40
CA PHE A 67 -16.81 -24.37 25.39
C PHE A 67 -18.00 -23.61 24.79
N LEU A 68 -18.24 -23.81 23.49
CA LEU A 68 -19.41 -23.28 22.80
C LEU A 68 -20.51 -24.35 22.79
N THR A 69 -21.68 -24.08 23.37
CA THR A 69 -22.78 -25.05 23.29
C THR A 69 -23.36 -25.10 21.89
N LYS A 70 -23.96 -26.24 21.53
CA LYS A 70 -24.63 -26.40 20.22
C LYS A 70 -25.70 -25.33 19.99
N GLU A 71 -26.45 -24.98 21.04
CA GLU A 71 -27.52 -23.98 20.96
C GLU A 71 -26.97 -22.58 20.62
N ILE A 72 -25.85 -22.19 21.23
CA ILE A 72 -25.19 -20.91 20.94
C ILE A 72 -24.68 -20.91 19.49
N CYS A 73 -24.05 -21.99 19.02
CA CYS A 73 -23.60 -22.10 17.63
C CYS A 73 -24.77 -21.93 16.64
N VAL A 74 -25.91 -22.57 16.90
CA VAL A 74 -27.09 -22.46 16.04
C VAL A 74 -27.66 -21.04 16.08
N GLN A 75 -27.69 -20.40 17.24
CA GLN A 75 -28.16 -19.02 17.38
C GLN A 75 -27.28 -18.06 16.58
N VAL A 76 -25.97 -18.13 16.76
CA VAL A 76 -24.98 -17.30 16.06
C VAL A 76 -25.10 -17.45 14.53
N LEU A 77 -25.19 -18.69 14.05
CA LEU A 77 -25.41 -18.96 12.62
C LEU A 77 -26.79 -18.50 12.14
N SER A 78 -27.81 -18.54 12.99
CA SER A 78 -29.15 -18.05 12.67
C SER A 78 -29.16 -16.52 12.52
N ASP A 79 -28.45 -15.81 13.41
CA ASP A 79 -28.31 -14.36 13.37
C ASP A 79 -27.54 -13.92 12.11
N MET A 80 -26.45 -14.61 11.76
CA MET A 80 -25.72 -14.41 10.50
C MET A 80 -26.64 -14.62 9.28
N ASN A 81 -27.39 -15.72 9.25
CA ASN A 81 -28.30 -16.03 8.14
C ASN A 81 -29.42 -15.01 7.99
N ALA A 82 -29.92 -14.46 9.11
CA ALA A 82 -30.95 -13.42 9.12
C ALA A 82 -30.42 -12.08 8.58
N GLN A 83 -29.17 -11.73 8.89
CA GLN A 83 -28.53 -10.50 8.40
C GLN A 83 -28.25 -10.56 6.88
N LYS A 84 -27.80 -11.70 6.36
CA LYS A 84 -27.35 -11.83 4.96
C LYS A 84 -28.37 -12.47 3.99
N GLN A 85 -29.54 -12.91 4.47
CA GLN A 85 -30.53 -13.66 3.67
C GLN A 85 -29.93 -14.86 2.93
N VAL A 86 -29.17 -15.68 3.66
CA VAL A 86 -28.40 -16.78 3.08
C VAL A 86 -29.32 -17.85 2.46
N LEU A 87 -29.15 -18.09 1.16
CA LEU A 87 -29.83 -19.15 0.40
C LEU A 87 -28.86 -20.31 0.16
N LEU A 88 -29.00 -21.38 0.95
CA LEU A 88 -28.21 -22.60 0.77
C LEU A 88 -28.69 -23.39 -0.45
N GLN A 89 -27.78 -23.68 -1.38
CA GLN A 89 -28.04 -24.61 -2.47
C GLN A 89 -27.92 -26.05 -1.98
N ARG A 90 -28.71 -26.96 -2.56
CA ARG A 90 -28.72 -28.38 -2.17
C ARG A 90 -27.36 -29.01 -2.49
N GLU A 91 -26.78 -29.69 -1.50
CA GLU A 91 -25.57 -30.46 -1.74
C GLU A 91 -25.86 -31.91 -2.16
N GLU A 92 -24.93 -32.51 -2.91
CA GLU A 92 -25.06 -33.88 -3.45
C GLU A 92 -25.28 -34.95 -2.38
N ASN A 93 -24.90 -34.68 -1.12
CA ASN A 93 -24.97 -35.61 0.00
C ASN A 93 -26.09 -35.30 1.01
N GLU A 94 -27.02 -34.38 0.70
CA GLU A 94 -28.15 -34.02 1.58
C GLU A 94 -29.36 -34.93 1.37
N MET A 95 -29.84 -35.51 2.48
CA MET A 95 -31.07 -36.32 2.51
C MET A 95 -32.29 -35.40 2.56
N ASP A 96 -33.45 -35.85 2.05
CA ASP A 96 -34.68 -35.03 2.05
C ASP A 96 -35.14 -34.60 3.46
N PHE A 97 -34.72 -35.32 4.50
CA PHE A 97 -34.97 -34.96 5.90
C PHE A 97 -34.14 -33.73 6.36
N ASP A 98 -32.94 -33.53 5.81
CA ASP A 98 -32.10 -32.38 6.15
C ASP A 98 -32.71 -31.05 5.64
N MET A 99 -33.58 -31.12 4.62
CA MET A 99 -34.29 -29.95 4.08
C MET A 99 -35.39 -29.41 5.03
N LEU A 100 -35.79 -30.19 6.05
CA LEU A 100 -36.77 -29.79 7.06
C LEU A 100 -36.13 -28.98 8.21
N GLU A 101 -34.80 -28.95 8.29
CA GLU A 101 -34.07 -28.25 9.34
C GLU A 101 -33.80 -26.79 9.00
N THR A 102 -33.59 -25.96 10.03
CA THR A 102 -33.19 -24.56 9.84
C THR A 102 -31.85 -24.49 9.09
N THR A 103 -31.67 -23.45 8.28
CA THR A 103 -30.42 -23.20 7.53
C THR A 103 -29.18 -23.21 8.44
N ALA A 104 -29.29 -22.63 9.64
CA ALA A 104 -28.25 -22.66 10.66
C ALA A 104 -27.91 -24.08 11.15
N SER A 105 -28.91 -24.93 11.37
CA SER A 105 -28.70 -26.32 11.79
C SER A 105 -28.07 -27.18 10.70
N ARG A 106 -28.44 -26.93 9.43
CA ARG A 106 -27.85 -27.58 8.25
C ARG A 106 -26.38 -27.23 8.10
N ILE A 107 -26.04 -25.95 8.22
CA ILE A 107 -24.64 -25.48 8.20
C ILE A 107 -23.83 -26.15 9.31
N LEU A 108 -24.33 -26.12 10.55
CA LEU A 108 -23.62 -26.68 11.69
C LEU A 108 -23.41 -28.20 11.55
N ARG A 109 -24.43 -28.94 11.10
CA ARG A 109 -24.34 -30.38 10.85
C ARG A 109 -23.30 -30.68 9.78
N TRP A 110 -23.28 -29.87 8.71
CA TRP A 110 -22.32 -30.02 7.64
C TRP A 110 -20.89 -29.84 8.14
N LEU A 111 -20.63 -28.76 8.90
CA LEU A 111 -19.31 -28.48 9.48
C LEU A 111 -18.83 -29.57 10.47
N LEU A 112 -19.75 -30.17 11.22
CA LEU A 112 -19.47 -31.33 12.07
C LEU A 112 -19.15 -32.59 11.25
N LYS A 113 -19.90 -32.83 10.16
CA LYS A 113 -19.72 -34.00 9.28
C LYS A 113 -18.39 -33.92 8.51
N THR A 114 -17.99 -32.74 8.08
CA THR A 114 -16.74 -32.53 7.34
C THR A 114 -15.52 -32.48 8.26
N GLY A 115 -15.72 -32.39 9.57
CA GLY A 115 -14.65 -32.41 10.56
C GLY A 115 -14.03 -31.03 10.83
N TRP A 116 -14.66 -29.95 10.37
CA TRP A 116 -14.24 -28.60 10.75
C TRP A 116 -14.58 -28.28 12.21
N LEU A 117 -15.60 -28.93 12.75
CA LEU A 117 -16.01 -28.84 14.15
C LEU A 117 -16.11 -30.23 14.77
N LYS A 118 -15.86 -30.34 16.08
CA LYS A 118 -15.96 -31.59 16.84
C LYS A 118 -16.99 -31.46 17.95
N LYS A 119 -17.88 -32.46 18.04
CA LYS A 119 -18.85 -32.58 19.13
C LYS A 119 -18.19 -33.22 20.34
N ILE A 120 -18.31 -32.59 21.51
CA ILE A 120 -17.93 -33.17 22.81
C ILE A 120 -19.19 -33.19 23.68
N GLU A 121 -19.59 -34.38 24.11
CA GLU A 121 -20.70 -34.55 25.03
C GLU A 121 -20.16 -34.54 26.46
N ASP A 122 -20.62 -33.58 27.26
CA ASP A 122 -20.35 -33.59 28.69
C ASP A 122 -21.45 -34.37 29.40
N TYR A 123 -21.14 -35.61 29.77
CA TYR A 123 -22.06 -36.51 30.48
C TYR A 123 -22.47 -35.98 31.86
N SER A 124 -21.73 -35.02 32.44
CA SER A 124 -22.05 -34.45 33.75
C SER A 124 -23.13 -33.36 33.69
N THR A 125 -23.12 -32.55 32.64
CA THR A 125 -24.06 -31.44 32.43
C THR A 125 -25.15 -31.77 31.42
N MET A 126 -25.09 -32.93 30.75
CA MET A 126 -25.97 -33.33 29.64
C MET A 126 -26.01 -32.29 28.51
N THR A 127 -24.93 -31.53 28.35
CA THR A 127 -24.79 -30.51 27.31
C THR A 127 -23.93 -31.01 26.17
N THR A 128 -24.29 -30.60 24.96
CA THR A 128 -23.46 -30.81 23.78
C THR A 128 -22.61 -29.58 23.54
N ASN A 129 -21.30 -29.76 23.68
CA ASN A 129 -20.32 -28.73 23.37
C ASN A 129 -19.72 -28.95 21.98
N ILE A 130 -19.34 -27.85 21.35
CA ILE A 130 -18.70 -27.80 20.05
C ILE A 130 -17.32 -27.18 20.24
N VAL A 131 -16.31 -27.86 19.70
CA VAL A 131 -14.91 -27.47 19.78
C VAL A 131 -14.33 -27.42 18.38
N ILE A 132 -13.49 -26.41 18.14
CA ILE A 132 -12.69 -26.29 16.92
C ILE A 132 -11.42 -27.13 17.11
N PRO A 133 -11.18 -28.17 16.28
CA PRO A 133 -9.92 -28.93 16.33
C PRO A 133 -8.70 -28.07 16.00
N ASP A 134 -7.53 -28.41 16.56
CA ASP A 134 -6.28 -27.65 16.36
C ASP A 134 -5.90 -27.50 14.88
N TYR A 135 -6.10 -28.53 14.06
CA TYR A 135 -5.85 -28.43 12.61
C TYR A 135 -6.80 -27.44 11.95
N ALA A 136 -8.08 -27.42 12.33
CA ALA A 136 -9.09 -26.54 11.73
C ALA A 136 -8.83 -25.08 12.12
N ALA A 137 -8.39 -24.84 13.36
CA ALA A 137 -8.04 -23.50 13.84
C ALA A 137 -6.97 -22.83 12.96
N VAL A 138 -5.95 -23.56 12.51
CA VAL A 138 -4.91 -23.03 11.60
C VAL A 138 -5.50 -22.54 10.26
N PHE A 139 -6.48 -23.26 9.72
CA PHE A 139 -7.13 -22.85 8.47
C PHE A 139 -8.13 -21.70 8.69
N ILE A 140 -8.82 -21.69 9.82
CA ILE A 140 -9.73 -20.59 10.19
C ILE A 140 -8.92 -19.30 10.37
N GLU A 141 -7.77 -19.34 11.04
CA GLU A 141 -6.85 -18.20 11.13
C GLU A 141 -6.39 -17.74 9.73
N ALA A 142 -6.14 -18.67 8.82
CA ALA A 142 -5.82 -18.31 7.43
C ALA A 142 -7.00 -17.64 6.72
N PHE A 143 -8.23 -18.09 6.93
CA PHE A 143 -9.44 -17.43 6.39
C PHE A 143 -9.68 -16.05 7.01
N GLU A 144 -9.38 -15.91 8.29
CA GLU A 144 -9.46 -14.63 9.00
C GLU A 144 -8.46 -13.65 8.39
N ARG A 145 -7.21 -14.05 8.16
CA ARG A 145 -6.21 -13.23 7.46
C ARG A 145 -6.57 -12.88 6.02
N LEU A 146 -7.37 -13.70 5.34
CA LEU A 146 -7.82 -13.40 3.98
C LEU A 146 -8.99 -12.41 3.96
N THR A 147 -9.82 -12.42 4.99
CA THR A 147 -11.02 -11.57 5.12
C THR A 147 -10.72 -10.24 5.80
N SER A 148 -9.85 -10.25 6.80
CA SER A 148 -9.34 -9.08 7.48
C SER A 148 -8.34 -8.39 6.56
N GLU A 149 -8.65 -7.20 6.07
CA GLU A 149 -7.63 -6.33 5.50
C GLU A 149 -6.55 -6.12 6.59
N GLU A 150 -5.33 -6.60 6.35
CA GLU A 150 -4.16 -6.51 7.26
C GLU A 150 -3.71 -5.06 7.56
N LEU A 151 -4.62 -4.09 7.55
CA LEU A 151 -4.35 -2.67 7.77
C LEU A 151 -3.76 -2.44 9.17
N GLU A 152 -4.14 -3.20 10.20
CA GLU A 152 -3.73 -2.93 11.58
C GLU A 152 -2.38 -3.55 12.01
N GLU A 153 -1.93 -4.68 11.44
CA GLU A 153 -0.69 -5.32 11.94
C GLU A 153 0.59 -4.58 11.51
N THR A 154 0.57 -3.82 10.40
CA THR A 154 1.73 -3.05 9.95
C THR A 154 2.05 -1.81 10.78
N GLU A 155 1.10 -1.32 11.56
CA GLU A 155 1.14 0.02 12.17
C GLU A 155 2.00 0.11 13.43
N LEU A 156 2.48 -1.02 13.97
CA LEU A 156 3.24 -1.06 15.22
C LEU A 156 4.60 -1.76 15.09
N TYR A 157 5.02 -2.18 13.89
CA TYR A 157 6.25 -2.99 13.77
C TYR A 157 7.50 -2.21 14.18
N ILE A 158 7.62 -0.93 13.83
CA ILE A 158 8.87 -0.17 14.06
C ILE A 158 8.98 0.20 15.53
N GLN A 159 7.89 0.71 16.12
CA GLN A 159 7.78 0.99 17.55
C GLN A 159 7.98 -0.27 18.39
N ASN A 160 7.43 -1.42 17.98
CA ASN A 160 7.63 -2.69 18.69
C ASN A 160 9.10 -3.14 18.63
N VAL A 161 9.77 -2.99 17.47
CA VAL A 161 11.21 -3.27 17.38
C VAL A 161 11.98 -2.33 18.30
N TYR A 162 11.71 -1.03 18.26
CA TYR A 162 12.38 -0.06 19.12
C TYR A 162 12.16 -0.36 20.61
N ALA A 163 10.91 -0.58 21.04
CA ALA A 163 10.57 -0.90 22.42
C ALA A 163 11.22 -2.21 22.88
N THR A 164 11.29 -3.21 22.00
CA THR A 164 11.94 -4.50 22.30
C THR A 164 13.45 -4.35 22.43
N LEU A 165 14.10 -3.59 21.54
CA LEU A 165 15.54 -3.33 21.61
C LEU A 165 15.90 -2.45 22.82
N PHE A 166 15.12 -1.40 23.08
CA PHE A 166 15.32 -0.53 24.23
C PHE A 166 15.14 -1.26 25.56
N SER A 167 14.14 -2.13 25.66
CA SER A 167 13.94 -2.98 26.84
C SER A 167 15.01 -4.06 26.97
N PHE A 168 15.54 -4.58 25.85
CA PHE A 168 16.68 -5.50 25.82
C PHE A 168 17.96 -4.84 26.35
N GLN A 169 18.21 -3.59 25.96
CA GLN A 169 19.38 -2.82 26.39
C GLN A 169 19.35 -2.49 27.89
N ASN A 170 18.17 -2.09 28.41
CA ASN A 170 18.06 -1.52 29.75
C ASN A 170 17.73 -2.51 30.87
N ASN A 171 17.27 -3.74 30.57
CA ASN A 171 16.91 -4.73 31.58
C ASN A 171 17.88 -5.91 31.62
N SER A 172 18.44 -6.20 32.81
CA SER A 172 19.40 -7.30 33.02
C SER A 172 18.75 -8.71 33.11
N ARG A 173 17.42 -8.78 33.15
CA ARG A 173 16.62 -10.03 33.25
C ARG A 173 16.26 -10.67 31.91
N VAL A 174 16.80 -10.15 30.81
CA VAL A 174 16.25 -10.38 29.48
C VAL A 174 16.75 -11.68 28.83
N ASN A 175 15.82 -12.32 28.10
CA ASN A 175 16.00 -13.55 27.34
C ASN A 175 16.27 -13.23 25.86
N LEU A 176 17.12 -14.03 25.21
CA LEU A 176 17.48 -13.97 23.78
C LEU A 176 16.24 -13.99 22.86
N ASN A 177 15.12 -14.54 23.36
CA ASN A 177 13.82 -14.50 22.71
C ASN A 177 13.33 -13.08 22.36
N MET A 178 13.71 -12.04 23.10
CA MET A 178 13.32 -10.66 22.76
C MET A 178 14.03 -10.16 21.49
N LEU A 179 15.31 -10.48 21.30
CA LEU A 179 16.00 -10.21 20.03
C LEU A 179 15.36 -10.98 18.88
N ARG A 180 14.93 -12.23 19.11
CA ARG A 180 14.18 -12.99 18.10
C ARG A 180 12.84 -12.35 17.76
N THR A 181 12.10 -11.85 18.75
CA THR A 181 10.86 -11.10 18.50
C THR A 181 11.11 -9.84 17.70
N ALA A 182 12.16 -9.07 18.04
CA ALA A 182 12.56 -7.90 17.26
C ALA A 182 12.87 -8.29 15.81
N LEU A 183 13.64 -9.37 15.59
CA LEU A 183 13.95 -9.88 14.25
C LEU A 183 12.70 -10.32 13.48
N ILE A 184 11.74 -10.98 14.12
CA ILE A 184 10.48 -11.38 13.50
C ILE A 184 9.70 -10.14 13.05
N ASN A 185 9.61 -9.11 13.89
CA ASN A 185 8.93 -7.86 13.53
C ASN A 185 9.66 -7.13 12.39
N THR A 186 10.99 -7.09 12.40
CA THR A 186 11.79 -6.53 11.28
C THR A 186 11.56 -7.30 9.97
N ARG A 187 11.41 -8.63 10.02
CA ARG A 187 11.09 -9.46 8.84
C ARG A 187 9.67 -9.24 8.35
N LYS A 188 8.69 -9.15 9.25
CA LYS A 188 7.29 -8.84 8.92
C LYS A 188 7.18 -7.50 8.21
N LEU A 189 7.84 -6.46 8.73
CA LEU A 189 7.88 -5.14 8.10
C LEU A 189 8.52 -5.17 6.71
N ASN A 190 9.66 -5.87 6.55
CA ASN A 190 10.30 -6.05 5.25
C ASN A 190 9.39 -6.74 4.23
N LYS A 191 8.64 -7.76 4.68
CA LYS A 191 7.67 -8.46 3.84
C LYS A 191 6.53 -7.54 3.42
N ALA A 192 5.95 -6.79 4.35
CA ALA A 192 4.87 -5.85 4.03
C ALA A 192 5.28 -4.79 2.99
N LEU A 193 6.50 -4.24 3.12
CA LEU A 193 7.05 -3.32 2.11
C LEU A 193 7.27 -4.00 0.75
N GLN A 194 7.66 -5.27 0.74
CA GLN A 194 7.81 -6.05 -0.48
C GLN A 194 6.46 -6.29 -1.16
N ASP A 195 5.45 -6.66 -0.40
CA ASP A 195 4.11 -6.92 -0.91
C ASP A 195 3.50 -5.62 -1.47
N MET A 196 3.76 -4.46 -0.84
CA MET A 196 3.39 -3.15 -1.38
C MET A 196 4.08 -2.85 -2.72
N LEU A 197 5.38 -3.13 -2.84
CA LEU A 197 6.11 -2.99 -4.12
C LEU A 197 5.50 -3.88 -5.21
N HIS A 198 5.19 -5.14 -4.89
CA HIS A 198 4.61 -6.07 -5.86
C HIS A 198 3.20 -5.65 -6.29
N ASN A 199 2.40 -5.13 -5.36
CA ASN A 199 1.08 -4.59 -5.67
C ASN A 199 1.18 -3.38 -6.61
N MET A 200 2.18 -2.50 -6.44
CA MET A 200 2.42 -1.39 -7.38
C MET A 200 2.74 -1.87 -8.79
N ASP A 201 3.56 -2.91 -8.95
CA ASP A 201 3.86 -3.49 -10.26
C ASP A 201 2.59 -4.02 -10.94
N LYS A 202 1.69 -4.65 -10.17
CA LYS A 202 0.39 -5.12 -10.65
C LYS A 202 -0.53 -3.98 -11.11
N PHE A 203 -0.56 -2.87 -10.38
CA PHE A 203 -1.28 -1.66 -10.82
C PHE A 203 -0.67 -1.07 -12.09
N PHE A 204 0.66 -1.15 -12.23
CA PHE A 204 1.37 -0.72 -13.44
C PHE A 204 0.99 -1.55 -14.67
N GLU A 205 0.86 -2.87 -14.52
CA GLU A 205 0.40 -3.75 -15.60
C GLU A 205 -1.03 -3.42 -16.01
N ARG A 206 -1.94 -3.28 -15.04
CA ARG A 206 -3.36 -2.94 -15.29
C ARG A 206 -3.55 -1.57 -15.93
N LEU A 207 -2.68 -0.61 -15.62
CA LEU A 207 -2.70 0.74 -16.23
C LEU A 207 -2.68 0.69 -17.77
N LEU A 208 -2.01 -0.31 -18.34
CA LEU A 208 -1.88 -0.45 -19.80
C LEU A 208 -3.16 -1.02 -20.44
N ASP A 209 -3.89 -1.84 -19.71
CA ASP A 209 -5.10 -2.53 -20.19
C ASP A 209 -6.32 -1.61 -20.22
N GLN A 210 -6.33 -0.52 -19.43
CA GLN A 210 -7.44 0.42 -19.40
C GLN A 210 -7.45 1.35 -20.62
N GLU A 211 -8.59 1.36 -21.33
CA GLU A 211 -8.82 2.19 -22.52
C GLU A 211 -9.60 3.48 -22.21
N SER A 212 -10.41 3.49 -21.15
CA SER A 212 -11.30 4.60 -20.80
C SER A 212 -10.72 5.52 -19.73
N TYR A 213 -10.88 6.83 -19.92
CA TYR A 213 -10.43 7.84 -18.95
C TYR A 213 -11.12 7.67 -17.58
N GLY A 214 -12.43 7.38 -17.58
CA GLY A 214 -13.19 7.24 -16.34
C GLY A 214 -12.81 6.01 -15.53
N GLU A 215 -12.48 4.90 -16.19
CA GLU A 215 -12.02 3.67 -15.56
C GLU A 215 -10.61 3.84 -15.01
N LEU A 216 -9.72 4.46 -15.79
CA LEU A 216 -8.36 4.80 -15.37
C LEU A 216 -8.34 5.70 -14.13
N LEU A 217 -9.22 6.71 -14.09
CA LEU A 217 -9.32 7.61 -12.94
C LEU A 217 -9.88 6.89 -11.71
N ARG A 218 -10.88 6.03 -11.89
CA ARG A 218 -11.44 5.23 -10.79
C ARG A 218 -10.41 4.27 -10.22
N GLU A 219 -9.69 3.55 -11.07
CA GLU A 219 -8.63 2.62 -10.62
C GLU A 219 -7.49 3.35 -9.92
N HIS A 220 -7.12 4.55 -10.39
CA HIS A 220 -6.12 5.37 -9.72
C HIS A 220 -6.57 5.83 -8.33
N LEU A 221 -7.78 6.38 -8.21
CA LEU A 221 -8.28 6.95 -6.96
C LEU A 221 -8.76 5.89 -5.97
N ASP A 222 -9.64 4.98 -6.39
CA ASP A 222 -10.27 4.01 -5.50
C ASP A 222 -9.38 2.79 -5.28
N GLY A 223 -8.50 2.46 -6.24
CA GLY A 223 -7.56 1.35 -6.12
C GLY A 223 -6.20 1.81 -5.59
N TYR A 224 -5.44 2.52 -6.42
CA TYR A 224 -4.04 2.83 -6.12
C TYR A 224 -3.85 3.77 -4.91
N VAL A 225 -4.64 4.84 -4.80
CA VAL A 225 -4.50 5.80 -3.69
C VAL A 225 -4.88 5.16 -2.36
N GLU A 226 -6.00 4.45 -2.27
CA GLU A 226 -6.41 3.77 -1.04
C GLU A 226 -5.48 2.60 -0.67
N GLU A 227 -5.10 1.73 -1.61
CA GLU A 227 -4.31 0.55 -1.28
C GLU A 227 -2.81 0.83 -1.08
N ILE A 228 -2.23 1.76 -1.84
CA ILE A 228 -0.77 2.00 -1.85
C ILE A 228 -0.42 3.32 -1.18
N VAL A 229 -1.02 4.44 -1.61
CA VAL A 229 -0.61 5.78 -1.14
C VAL A 229 -0.92 5.95 0.33
N LYS A 230 -2.11 5.54 0.78
CA LYS A 230 -2.51 5.60 2.18
C LYS A 230 -1.61 4.74 3.06
N LYS A 231 -1.34 3.48 2.68
CA LYS A 231 -0.43 2.60 3.43
C LYS A 231 1.00 3.14 3.49
N LYS A 232 1.51 3.69 2.38
CA LYS A 232 2.81 4.36 2.33
C LYS A 232 2.84 5.61 3.22
N TYR A 233 1.82 6.46 3.14
CA TYR A 233 1.68 7.65 3.98
C TYR A 233 1.72 7.26 5.45
N HIS A 234 1.06 6.16 5.82
CA HIS A 234 1.05 5.71 7.20
C HIS A 234 2.45 5.34 7.72
N ILE A 235 3.25 4.59 6.94
CA ILE A 235 4.62 4.19 7.33
C ILE A 235 5.56 5.41 7.47
N LEU A 236 5.32 6.47 6.68
CA LEU A 236 6.22 7.62 6.59
C LEU A 236 5.81 8.82 7.47
N LYS A 237 4.51 9.00 7.75
CA LYS A 237 4.00 10.21 8.41
C LYS A 237 3.18 9.95 9.70
N THR A 238 2.85 8.70 10.05
CA THR A 238 2.16 8.38 11.32
C THR A 238 3.13 8.38 12.51
N SER A 239 2.63 8.18 13.73
CA SER A 239 3.43 8.01 14.96
C SER A 239 4.49 6.90 14.83
N ASP A 240 4.27 5.87 14.01
CA ASP A 240 5.25 4.82 13.71
C ASP A 240 6.17 5.18 12.53
N ASN A 241 6.70 6.42 12.51
CA ASN A 241 7.51 6.91 11.41
C ASN A 241 8.90 6.22 11.40
N PHE A 242 9.21 5.55 10.30
CA PHE A 242 10.52 4.93 10.08
C PHE A 242 11.70 5.87 10.32
N TYR A 243 11.62 7.11 9.84
CA TYR A 243 12.72 8.07 9.95
C TYR A 243 12.93 8.58 11.38
N ILE A 244 11.90 8.55 12.23
CA ILE A 244 12.02 8.89 13.66
C ILE A 244 12.82 7.81 14.37
N TYR A 245 12.40 6.54 14.24
CA TYR A 245 12.98 5.45 15.02
C TYR A 245 14.29 4.90 14.44
N LYS A 246 14.56 5.05 13.14
CA LYS A 246 15.75 4.48 12.48
C LYS A 246 17.06 4.91 13.17
N MET A 247 17.20 6.19 13.51
CA MET A 247 18.44 6.68 14.12
C MET A 247 18.63 6.09 15.52
N ASP A 248 17.55 6.04 16.30
CA ASP A 248 17.57 5.51 17.66
C ASP A 248 17.79 3.99 17.68
N ILE A 249 17.19 3.25 16.74
CA ILE A 249 17.41 1.81 16.56
C ILE A 249 18.85 1.54 16.15
N LYS A 250 19.39 2.26 15.15
CA LYS A 250 20.80 2.09 14.72
C LYS A 250 21.77 2.43 15.85
N LYS A 251 21.47 3.46 16.64
CA LYS A 251 22.26 3.81 17.83
C LYS A 251 22.19 2.71 18.88
N CYS A 252 21.00 2.22 19.21
CA CYS A 252 20.79 1.13 20.16
C CYS A 252 21.57 -0.14 19.73
N LEU A 253 21.48 -0.53 18.46
CA LEU A 253 22.22 -1.68 17.90
C LEU A 253 23.74 -1.48 18.01
N ARG A 254 24.24 -0.28 17.71
CA ARG A 254 25.67 0.05 17.84
C ARG A 254 26.15 0.01 19.29
N ASP A 255 25.41 0.63 20.20
CA ASP A 255 25.72 0.66 21.63
C ASP A 255 25.73 -0.77 22.22
N MET A 256 24.82 -1.63 21.77
CA MET A 256 24.80 -3.06 22.13
C MET A 256 25.99 -3.84 21.56
N ARG A 257 26.45 -3.49 20.36
CA ARG A 257 27.60 -4.13 19.70
C ARG A 257 28.93 -3.75 20.34
N GLU A 258 29.08 -2.50 20.76
CA GLU A 258 30.32 -1.99 21.37
C GLU A 258 30.53 -2.51 22.80
N ASN A 259 29.47 -3.01 23.46
CA ASN A 259 29.54 -3.53 24.82
C ASN A 259 29.92 -5.03 24.86
N GLU A 260 31.21 -5.31 24.71
CA GLU A 260 31.76 -6.67 24.64
C GLU A 260 31.53 -7.48 25.92
N GLU A 261 31.60 -6.84 27.10
CA GLU A 261 31.33 -7.47 28.41
C GLU A 261 29.87 -7.91 28.55
N TRP A 262 28.94 -7.08 28.04
CA TRP A 262 27.52 -7.38 28.05
C TRP A 262 27.16 -8.50 27.07
N ILE A 263 27.75 -8.51 25.87
CA ILE A 263 27.57 -9.60 24.89
C ILE A 263 27.99 -10.94 25.49
N GLU A 264 29.16 -10.98 26.12
CA GLU A 264 29.66 -12.24 26.69
C GLU A 264 28.82 -12.71 27.88
N SER A 265 28.31 -11.78 28.70
CA SER A 265 27.34 -12.08 29.77
C SER A 265 26.05 -12.72 29.23
N ILE A 266 25.53 -12.23 28.10
CA ILE A 266 24.34 -12.79 27.45
C ILE A 266 24.64 -14.16 26.85
N ARG A 267 25.79 -14.34 26.18
CA ARG A 267 26.21 -15.65 25.65
C ARG A 267 26.33 -16.69 26.75
N GLN A 268 26.86 -16.33 27.91
CA GLN A 268 26.96 -17.24 29.06
C GLN A 268 25.56 -17.62 29.59
N LYS A 269 24.64 -16.66 29.68
CA LYS A 269 23.23 -16.94 30.05
C LYS A 269 22.52 -17.81 29.02
N ALA A 270 22.74 -17.57 27.73
CA ALA A 270 22.18 -18.36 26.64
C ALA A 270 22.67 -19.81 26.68
N LYS A 271 23.98 -20.01 26.87
CA LYS A 271 24.58 -21.33 27.09
C LYS A 271 24.01 -22.03 28.32
N ALA A 272 23.80 -21.30 29.43
CA ALA A 272 23.20 -21.84 30.64
C ALA A 272 21.72 -22.25 30.44
N ALA A 273 20.99 -21.58 29.55
CA ALA A 273 19.64 -21.93 29.14
C ALA A 273 19.57 -23.03 28.06
N GLY A 274 20.73 -23.54 27.59
CA GLY A 274 20.80 -24.53 26.50
C GLY A 274 20.53 -23.94 25.11
N ASP A 275 20.56 -22.62 24.95
CA ASP A 275 20.29 -21.92 23.70
C ASP A 275 21.60 -21.56 23.00
N THR A 276 22.04 -22.45 22.10
CA THR A 276 23.27 -22.28 21.30
C THR A 276 22.98 -22.13 19.80
N LYS A 277 21.76 -21.76 19.43
CA LYS A 277 21.32 -21.78 18.03
C LYS A 277 21.79 -20.60 17.20
N GLU A 278 21.76 -19.41 17.77
CA GLU A 278 22.05 -18.16 17.06
C GLU A 278 22.92 -17.31 17.98
N ASP A 279 24.02 -16.76 17.46
CA ASP A 279 24.83 -15.82 18.23
C ASP A 279 24.08 -14.49 18.35
N VAL A 280 24.28 -13.81 19.48
CA VAL A 280 23.70 -12.49 19.74
C VAL A 280 24.15 -11.49 18.68
N LEU A 281 25.42 -11.58 18.26
CA LEU A 281 25.96 -10.76 17.18
C LEU A 281 25.29 -11.01 15.83
N ASP A 282 25.02 -12.28 15.50
CA ASP A 282 24.34 -12.62 14.24
C ASP A 282 22.91 -12.06 14.21
N LEU A 283 22.20 -12.11 15.34
CA LEU A 283 20.86 -11.53 15.46
C LEU A 283 20.87 -10.01 15.32
N LEU A 284 21.83 -9.32 15.95
CA LEU A 284 22.01 -7.88 15.82
C LEU A 284 22.32 -7.49 14.36
N ASP A 285 23.22 -8.22 13.70
CA ASP A 285 23.58 -8.02 12.29
C ASP A 285 22.37 -8.24 11.36
N LEU A 286 21.54 -9.25 11.63
CA LEU A 286 20.33 -9.52 10.85
C LEU A 286 19.28 -8.41 11.01
N ILE A 287 19.14 -7.86 12.22
CA ILE A 287 18.24 -6.73 12.47
C ILE A 287 18.79 -5.48 11.75
N GLU A 288 20.09 -5.17 11.89
CA GLU A 288 20.72 -4.02 11.25
C GLU A 288 20.56 -4.05 9.72
N ARG A 289 20.89 -5.19 9.09
CA ARG A 289 20.68 -5.39 7.65
C ARG A 289 19.20 -5.27 7.27
N GLY A 290 18.31 -5.79 8.10
CA GLY A 290 16.88 -5.65 7.89
C GLY A 290 16.41 -4.19 7.83
N PHE A 291 17.00 -3.29 8.62
CA PHE A 291 16.70 -1.85 8.58
C PHE A 291 17.33 -1.13 7.39
N ASP A 292 18.53 -1.54 6.96
CA ASP A 292 19.15 -1.01 5.74
C ASP A 292 18.34 -1.41 4.49
N ASP A 293 17.85 -2.66 4.44
CA ASP A 293 16.97 -3.13 3.37
C ASP A 293 15.65 -2.37 3.32
N ILE A 294 15.06 -2.03 4.48
CA ILE A 294 13.85 -1.21 4.56
C ILE A 294 14.08 0.16 3.92
N GLU A 295 15.19 0.82 4.23
CA GLU A 295 15.53 2.12 3.65
C GLU A 295 15.64 2.05 2.12
N HIS A 296 16.34 1.04 1.60
CA HIS A 296 16.45 0.82 0.16
C HIS A 296 15.08 0.54 -0.48
N ARG A 297 14.22 -0.24 0.19
CA ARG A 297 12.86 -0.55 -0.30
C ARG A 297 11.97 0.67 -0.33
N ILE A 298 12.04 1.54 0.69
CA ILE A 298 11.30 2.81 0.73
C ILE A 298 11.73 3.71 -0.43
N SER A 299 13.04 3.87 -0.65
CA SER A 299 13.54 4.67 -1.77
C SER A 299 13.13 4.10 -3.14
N ASN A 300 13.13 2.78 -3.29
CA ASN A 300 12.64 2.13 -4.51
C ASN A 300 11.14 2.35 -4.71
N MET A 301 10.37 2.27 -3.62
CA MET A 301 8.94 2.55 -3.62
C MET A 301 8.64 4.00 -4.03
N ASP A 302 9.39 4.98 -3.54
CA ASP A 302 9.25 6.38 -3.97
C ASP A 302 9.48 6.56 -5.46
N ARG A 303 10.49 5.86 -5.99
CA ARG A 303 10.83 5.90 -7.41
C ARG A 303 9.74 5.27 -8.27
N GLU A 304 9.26 4.08 -7.91
CA GLU A 304 8.20 3.40 -8.67
C GLU A 304 6.86 4.14 -8.54
N HIS A 305 6.54 4.69 -7.37
CA HIS A 305 5.38 5.57 -7.19
C HIS A 305 5.44 6.80 -8.11
N SER A 306 6.56 7.52 -8.11
CA SER A 306 6.73 8.70 -8.98
C SER A 306 6.61 8.36 -10.46
N LYS A 307 7.13 7.19 -10.84
CA LYS A 307 7.05 6.68 -12.21
C LYS A 307 5.61 6.31 -12.57
N TYR A 308 4.87 5.67 -11.66
CA TYR A 308 3.46 5.33 -11.82
C TYR A 308 2.61 6.57 -12.01
N VAL A 309 2.68 7.53 -11.08
CA VAL A 309 1.92 8.79 -11.16
C VAL A 309 2.21 9.52 -12.47
N ARG A 310 3.49 9.62 -12.86
CA ARG A 310 3.86 10.24 -14.14
C ARG A 310 3.28 9.50 -15.36
N ALA A 311 3.31 8.17 -15.36
CA ALA A 311 2.75 7.35 -16.42
C ALA A 311 1.22 7.52 -16.50
N THR A 312 0.54 7.46 -15.35
CA THR A 312 -0.91 7.65 -15.22
C THR A 312 -1.34 9.03 -15.69
N VAL A 313 -0.68 10.10 -15.22
CA VAL A 313 -0.97 11.48 -15.68
C VAL A 313 -0.72 11.64 -17.17
N SER A 314 0.36 11.04 -17.69
CA SER A 314 0.64 11.08 -19.13
C SER A 314 -0.43 10.35 -19.95
N ARG A 315 -0.92 9.20 -19.46
CA ARG A 315 -2.00 8.40 -20.06
C ARG A 315 -3.34 9.13 -19.98
N MET A 316 -3.68 9.72 -18.83
CA MET A 316 -4.86 10.57 -18.64
C MET A 316 -4.84 11.75 -19.61
N ASN A 317 -3.71 12.45 -19.70
CA ASN A 317 -3.52 13.54 -20.67
C ASN A 317 -3.66 13.06 -22.11
N TYR A 318 -3.16 11.87 -22.45
CA TYR A 318 -3.36 11.26 -23.77
C TYR A 318 -4.84 11.03 -24.08
N LEU A 319 -5.61 10.49 -23.13
CA LEU A 319 -7.05 10.26 -23.31
C LEU A 319 -7.85 11.58 -23.37
N LEU A 320 -7.48 12.59 -22.58
CA LEU A 320 -8.10 13.93 -22.57
C LEU A 320 -7.77 14.76 -23.81
N SER A 321 -6.54 14.66 -24.33
CA SER A 321 -6.10 15.41 -25.51
C SER A 321 -6.71 14.90 -26.81
N GLY A 322 -7.54 13.86 -26.74
CA GLY A 322 -8.27 13.29 -27.86
C GLY A 322 -9.11 14.27 -28.68
N GLU A 323 -9.43 15.49 -28.21
CA GLU A 323 -10.38 16.35 -28.96
C GLU A 323 -9.89 17.77 -29.32
N THR A 324 -8.77 18.28 -28.78
CA THR A 324 -8.46 19.72 -28.92
C THR A 324 -7.05 20.08 -29.40
N ASP A 325 -6.05 19.20 -29.25
CA ASP A 325 -4.67 19.47 -29.68
C ASP A 325 -4.33 18.75 -31.00
N THR A 326 -3.47 19.38 -31.81
CA THR A 326 -2.87 18.82 -33.03
C THR A 326 -2.29 17.42 -32.81
N LYS A 327 -1.72 17.17 -31.62
CA LYS A 327 -1.23 15.85 -31.20
C LYS A 327 -2.36 14.82 -31.07
N GLY A 328 -3.50 15.20 -30.50
CA GLY A 328 -4.69 14.35 -30.38
C GLY A 328 -5.25 13.94 -31.73
N LEU A 329 -5.30 14.88 -32.69
CA LEU A 329 -5.74 14.58 -34.07
C LEU A 329 -4.80 13.60 -34.78
N VAL A 330 -3.48 13.73 -34.61
CA VAL A 330 -2.50 12.78 -35.15
C VAL A 330 -2.67 11.40 -34.51
N VAL A 331 -2.88 11.36 -33.20
CA VAL A 331 -3.13 10.11 -32.46
C VAL A 331 -4.42 9.43 -32.95
N GLN A 332 -5.53 10.17 -33.10
CA GLN A 332 -6.78 9.62 -33.64
C GLN A 332 -6.60 9.06 -35.05
N LEU A 333 -5.86 9.78 -35.90
CA LEU A 333 -5.56 9.33 -37.25
C LEU A 333 -4.78 8.00 -37.22
N LEU A 334 -3.75 7.89 -36.39
CA LEU A 334 -2.95 6.67 -36.23
C LEU A 334 -3.78 5.51 -35.67
N ASN A 335 -4.63 5.75 -34.67
CA ASN A 335 -5.52 4.72 -34.12
C ASN A 335 -6.54 4.24 -35.17
N LYS A 336 -7.13 5.13 -35.96
CA LYS A 336 -8.05 4.78 -37.06
C LYS A 336 -7.36 3.98 -38.18
N ILE A 337 -6.11 4.33 -38.48
CA ILE A 337 -5.27 3.58 -39.43
C ILE A 337 -4.97 2.19 -38.88
N SER A 338 -4.62 2.08 -37.60
CA SER A 338 -4.27 0.82 -36.95
C SER A 338 -5.45 -0.14 -36.79
N ALA A 339 -6.68 0.38 -36.70
CA ALA A 339 -7.90 -0.41 -36.54
C ALA A 339 -8.46 -0.98 -37.87
N GLN A 340 -7.86 -0.66 -39.00
CA GLN A 340 -8.29 -1.10 -40.34
C GLN A 340 -7.48 -2.32 -40.81
N GLU A 341 -8.10 -3.18 -41.63
CA GLU A 341 -7.46 -4.41 -42.15
C GLU A 341 -6.24 -4.13 -43.05
N GLU A 342 -6.18 -2.95 -43.69
CA GLU A 342 -5.07 -2.52 -44.56
C GLU A 342 -4.46 -1.17 -44.12
N PRO A 343 -3.67 -1.14 -43.03
CA PRO A 343 -3.11 0.10 -42.49
C PRO A 343 -2.16 0.82 -43.47
N GLU A 344 -1.43 0.07 -44.31
CA GLU A 344 -0.45 0.62 -45.25
C GLU A 344 -1.07 1.50 -46.35
N LYS A 345 -2.26 1.15 -46.85
CA LYS A 345 -2.94 1.95 -47.89
C LYS A 345 -3.42 3.28 -47.34
N LEU A 346 -4.03 3.26 -46.15
CA LEU A 346 -4.49 4.47 -45.46
C LEU A 346 -3.32 5.36 -45.02
N LEU A 347 -2.19 4.78 -44.58
CA LEU A 347 -0.95 5.53 -44.33
C LEU A 347 -0.46 6.25 -45.58
N THR A 348 -0.49 5.58 -46.72
CA THR A 348 -0.03 6.16 -48.00
C THR A 348 -0.93 7.30 -48.46
N GLU A 349 -2.25 7.18 -48.30
CA GLU A 349 -3.20 8.26 -48.60
C GLU A 349 -3.10 9.43 -47.62
N ALA A 350 -2.96 9.14 -46.32
CA ALA A 350 -2.75 10.16 -45.31
C ALA A 350 -1.43 10.92 -45.57
N GLY A 351 -0.34 10.20 -45.85
CA GLY A 351 0.96 10.79 -46.19
C GLY A 351 0.92 11.70 -47.42
N LYS A 352 0.11 11.38 -48.44
CA LYS A 352 -0.10 12.25 -49.61
C LYS A 352 -0.81 13.56 -49.27
N ARG A 353 -1.64 13.57 -48.24
CA ARG A 353 -2.40 14.76 -47.79
C ARG A 353 -1.70 15.53 -46.67
N MET A 354 -0.76 14.90 -45.96
CA MET A 354 0.05 15.52 -44.93
C MET A 354 1.25 16.22 -45.55
N ASN A 355 1.24 17.56 -45.54
CA ASN A 355 2.38 18.36 -45.95
C ASN A 355 3.37 18.48 -44.78
N LEU A 356 4.08 17.38 -44.47
CA LEU A 356 5.11 17.35 -43.44
C LEU A 356 6.39 18.00 -43.98
N SER A 357 6.49 19.32 -43.86
CA SER A 357 7.75 20.02 -44.07
C SER A 357 8.59 19.94 -42.79
N LEU A 358 9.81 19.41 -42.90
CA LEU A 358 10.77 19.40 -41.80
C LEU A 358 11.28 20.83 -41.59
N PHE A 359 10.65 21.56 -40.67
CA PHE A 359 11.03 22.93 -40.35
C PHE A 359 12.13 22.92 -39.27
N GLU A 360 13.38 22.82 -39.71
CA GLU A 360 14.55 22.99 -38.83
C GLU A 360 14.87 24.48 -38.68
N MET A 361 14.34 25.10 -37.63
CA MET A 361 14.82 26.42 -37.19
C MET A 361 16.07 26.22 -36.33
N ILE A 362 17.23 26.67 -36.80
CA ILE A 362 18.44 26.75 -35.98
C ILE A 362 18.16 27.79 -34.88
N SER A 363 17.85 27.31 -33.68
CA SER A 363 17.67 28.16 -32.50
C SER A 363 18.92 28.09 -31.61
N GLU A 364 19.05 28.99 -30.64
CA GLU A 364 20.11 28.91 -29.62
C GLU A 364 20.13 27.57 -28.87
N LYS A 365 19.02 26.81 -28.86
CA LYS A 365 18.95 25.47 -28.27
C LYS A 365 19.60 24.38 -29.13
N SER A 366 19.80 24.65 -30.43
CA SER A 366 20.46 23.75 -31.38
C SER A 366 22.00 23.88 -31.34
N LEU A 367 22.53 24.91 -30.65
CA LEU A 367 23.95 25.04 -30.40
C LEU A 367 24.40 23.94 -29.42
N TYR A 368 25.57 23.34 -29.70
CA TYR A 368 26.19 22.36 -28.84
C TYR A 368 26.39 22.92 -27.42
N LYS A 369 25.62 22.42 -26.45
CA LYS A 369 25.84 22.72 -25.04
C LYS A 369 26.85 21.73 -24.50
N ARG A 370 28.02 22.23 -24.06
CA ARG A 370 29.04 21.44 -23.39
C ARG A 370 28.39 20.66 -22.25
N ARG A 371 28.58 19.34 -22.22
CA ARG A 371 28.12 18.45 -21.13
C ARG A 371 28.56 19.07 -19.81
N LYS A 372 27.61 19.53 -18.98
CA LYS A 372 27.92 19.92 -17.59
C LYS A 372 28.44 18.66 -16.89
N GLN A 373 29.55 18.77 -16.17
CA GLN A 373 29.97 17.70 -15.27
C GLN A 373 28.83 17.43 -14.29
N ARG A 374 28.58 16.15 -13.97
CA ARG A 374 27.64 15.78 -12.90
C ARG A 374 28.10 16.53 -11.64
N THR A 375 27.35 17.53 -11.24
CA THR A 375 27.49 18.14 -9.92
C THR A 375 27.00 17.12 -8.90
N ASP A 376 27.71 16.99 -7.78
CA ASP A 376 27.41 16.03 -6.73
C ASP A 376 25.95 16.18 -6.28
N PHE A 377 25.21 15.07 -6.37
CA PHE A 377 23.78 14.93 -6.08
C PHE A 377 23.35 15.55 -4.74
N ILE A 378 24.28 15.64 -3.79
CA ILE A 378 24.08 16.17 -2.44
C ILE A 378 23.84 17.70 -2.44
N SER A 379 24.38 18.43 -3.42
CA SER A 379 24.31 19.90 -3.47
C SER A 379 23.03 20.47 -4.10
N GLN A 380 22.11 19.60 -4.56
CA GLN A 380 20.79 19.98 -5.10
C GLN A 380 19.60 19.46 -4.29
N MET A 381 19.82 18.87 -3.11
CA MET A 381 18.72 18.77 -2.13
C MET A 381 18.46 20.16 -1.53
N GLY A 382 17.93 21.07 -2.35
CA GLY A 382 16.92 21.97 -1.80
C GLY A 382 15.79 21.09 -1.27
N GLN A 383 15.16 21.49 -0.18
CA GLN A 383 13.90 20.87 0.23
C GLN A 383 13.00 20.88 -0.99
N ASP A 384 12.63 19.70 -1.49
CA ASP A 384 11.51 19.62 -2.42
C ASP A 384 10.34 20.28 -1.66
N GLU A 385 9.85 21.41 -2.15
CA GLU A 385 8.62 21.97 -1.61
C GLU A 385 7.55 20.90 -1.82
N GLU A 386 7.12 20.28 -0.71
CA GLU A 386 5.97 19.38 -0.69
C GLU A 386 4.75 20.22 -1.10
N TYR A 387 4.32 20.10 -2.36
CA TYR A 387 2.97 20.48 -2.72
C TYR A 387 2.03 19.40 -2.15
N GLU A 388 1.04 19.81 -1.35
CA GLU A 388 -0.09 18.93 -1.05
C GLU A 388 -0.76 18.55 -2.37
N ASP A 389 -0.91 17.24 -2.60
CA ASP A 389 -1.70 16.74 -3.73
C ASP A 389 -3.13 17.30 -3.60
N LEU A 390 -3.60 17.97 -4.66
CA LEU A 390 -4.94 18.56 -4.68
C LEU A 390 -5.99 17.46 -4.50
N ASN A 391 -6.86 17.65 -3.51
CA ASN A 391 -7.94 16.72 -3.23
C ASN A 391 -8.97 16.70 -4.38
N ARG A 392 -9.78 15.64 -4.48
CA ARG A 392 -10.78 15.44 -5.55
C ARG A 392 -11.70 16.66 -5.72
N GLU A 393 -12.10 17.28 -4.62
CA GLU A 393 -12.97 18.47 -4.65
C GLU A 393 -12.25 19.70 -5.21
N ASP A 394 -10.96 19.87 -4.95
CA ASP A 394 -10.21 21.06 -5.36
C ASP A 394 -9.85 21.01 -6.85
N VAL A 395 -9.53 19.81 -7.38
CA VAL A 395 -9.38 19.58 -8.82
C VAL A 395 -10.69 19.79 -9.57
N LEU A 396 -11.82 19.38 -8.98
CA LEU A 396 -13.16 19.59 -9.54
C LEU A 396 -13.57 21.08 -9.49
N LYS A 397 -13.23 21.81 -8.43
CA LYS A 397 -13.43 23.27 -8.35
C LYS A 397 -12.62 23.98 -9.43
N LEU A 398 -11.33 23.66 -9.60
CA LEU A 398 -10.47 24.21 -10.65
C LEU A 398 -11.03 23.97 -12.07
N ASN A 399 -11.50 22.75 -12.35
CA ASN A 399 -12.12 22.43 -13.64
C ASN A 399 -13.46 23.16 -13.85
N ARG A 400 -14.28 23.30 -12.81
CA ARG A 400 -15.53 24.09 -12.89
C ARG A 400 -15.25 25.57 -13.15
N ILE A 401 -14.23 26.14 -12.51
CA ILE A 401 -13.84 27.54 -12.69
C ILE A 401 -13.32 27.77 -14.12
N GLN A 402 -12.49 26.87 -14.66
CA GLN A 402 -12.00 26.95 -16.04
C GLN A 402 -13.12 26.88 -17.09
N MET A 403 -14.21 26.16 -16.83
CA MET A 403 -15.35 26.04 -17.75
C MET A 403 -16.42 27.13 -17.56
N ARG A 404 -16.37 27.88 -16.44
CA ARG A 404 -17.36 28.91 -16.10
C ARG A 404 -17.12 30.22 -16.86
N TYR A 405 -15.86 30.58 -17.13
CA TYR A 405 -15.50 31.84 -17.78
C TYR A 405 -14.88 31.60 -19.15
N SER A 406 -15.33 32.35 -20.14
CA SER A 406 -14.78 32.36 -21.48
C SER A 406 -13.43 33.10 -21.51
N ARG A 407 -12.64 32.80 -22.53
CA ARG A 407 -11.37 33.49 -22.78
C ARG A 407 -11.56 35.01 -22.94
N GLN A 408 -12.68 35.45 -23.52
CA GLN A 408 -12.96 36.88 -23.71
C GLN A 408 -13.16 37.58 -22.37
N GLU A 409 -13.93 36.99 -21.45
CA GLU A 409 -14.17 37.58 -20.12
C GLU A 409 -12.91 37.70 -19.26
N ILE A 410 -11.92 36.82 -19.47
CA ILE A 410 -10.61 36.91 -18.82
C ILE A 410 -9.76 38.02 -19.44
N GLU A 411 -9.82 38.20 -20.76
CA GLU A 411 -9.15 39.30 -21.45
C GLU A 411 -9.75 40.66 -21.06
N ASP A 412 -11.09 40.76 -21.03
CA ASP A 412 -11.82 41.95 -20.62
C ASP A 412 -11.47 42.33 -19.16
N PHE A 413 -11.39 41.35 -18.25
CA PHE A 413 -10.98 41.58 -16.87
C PHE A 413 -9.56 42.14 -16.75
N ILE A 414 -8.61 41.63 -17.55
CA ILE A 414 -7.23 42.14 -17.58
C ILE A 414 -7.20 43.56 -18.16
N GLU A 415 -7.99 43.85 -19.19
CA GLU A 415 -8.04 45.18 -19.84
C GLU A 415 -8.72 46.24 -18.97
N GLU A 416 -9.78 45.90 -18.24
CA GLU A 416 -10.47 46.81 -17.30
C GLU A 416 -9.56 47.31 -16.17
N HIS A 417 -8.60 46.49 -15.74
CA HIS A 417 -7.68 46.78 -14.65
C HIS A 417 -6.27 47.15 -15.13
N MET A 418 -6.10 47.43 -16.43
CA MET A 418 -4.81 47.79 -17.02
C MET A 418 -4.63 49.32 -17.03
N GLU A 419 -3.58 49.80 -16.36
CA GLU A 419 -3.14 51.20 -16.45
C GLU A 419 -1.76 51.25 -17.11
N ASN A 420 -1.58 52.08 -18.15
CA ASN A 420 -0.31 52.24 -18.86
C ASN A 420 0.32 50.92 -19.38
N GLU A 421 -0.50 50.04 -19.99
CA GLU A 421 -0.10 48.71 -20.52
C GLU A 421 0.35 47.68 -19.48
N VAL A 422 0.15 47.96 -18.18
CA VAL A 422 0.46 47.07 -17.06
C VAL A 422 -0.75 46.95 -16.14
N MET A 423 -1.18 45.73 -15.85
CA MET A 423 -2.12 45.47 -14.74
C MET A 423 -1.29 45.04 -13.53
N ASP A 424 -1.35 45.81 -12.46
CA ASP A 424 -0.73 45.48 -11.19
C ASP A 424 -1.77 44.80 -10.29
N ALA A 425 -1.61 43.51 -10.03
CA ALA A 425 -2.49 42.80 -9.11
C ALA A 425 -2.38 43.33 -7.68
N GLY A 426 -1.28 44.02 -7.33
CA GLY A 426 -1.08 44.53 -5.98
C GLY A 426 -1.89 45.78 -5.63
N THR A 427 -2.46 46.46 -6.61
CA THR A 427 -3.39 47.58 -6.38
C THR A 427 -4.86 47.14 -6.42
N LEU A 428 -5.12 45.87 -6.76
CA LEU A 428 -6.47 45.31 -6.82
C LEU A 428 -7.05 45.13 -5.41
N HIS A 429 -8.28 45.60 -5.22
CA HIS A 429 -9.02 45.34 -3.99
C HIS A 429 -10.01 44.20 -4.28
N ILE A 430 -9.64 42.96 -3.94
CA ILE A 430 -10.45 41.78 -4.23
C ILE A 430 -11.30 41.46 -3.00
N THR A 431 -12.59 41.76 -3.10
CA THR A 431 -13.59 41.43 -2.07
C THR A 431 -14.56 40.35 -2.53
N GLU A 432 -14.65 40.08 -3.83
CA GLU A 432 -15.58 39.12 -4.43
C GLU A 432 -14.87 37.86 -4.94
N GLU A 433 -15.51 36.71 -4.76
CA GLU A 433 -15.02 35.39 -5.19
C GLU A 433 -14.82 35.33 -6.71
N THR A 434 -15.70 35.96 -7.49
CA THR A 434 -15.64 36.02 -8.96
C THR A 434 -14.39 36.74 -9.47
N ALA A 435 -13.98 37.83 -8.81
CA ALA A 435 -12.78 38.58 -9.16
C ALA A 435 -11.50 37.77 -8.84
N PHE A 436 -11.54 37.00 -7.75
CA PHE A 436 -10.45 36.08 -7.39
C PHE A 436 -10.33 34.91 -8.38
N GLU A 437 -11.45 34.29 -8.76
CA GLU A 437 -11.49 33.25 -9.80
C GLU A 437 -10.92 33.75 -11.13
N LYS A 438 -11.31 34.97 -11.55
CA LYS A 438 -10.78 35.61 -12.78
C LYS A 438 -9.29 35.93 -12.67
N LEU A 439 -8.76 36.29 -11.50
CA LEU A 439 -7.32 36.52 -11.29
C LEU A 439 -6.52 35.22 -11.45
N ILE A 440 -6.98 34.11 -10.88
CA ILE A 440 -6.34 32.79 -11.03
C ILE A 440 -6.31 32.38 -12.51
N LEU A 441 -7.44 32.53 -13.20
CA LEU A 441 -7.54 32.23 -14.62
C LEU A 441 -6.70 33.17 -15.49
N ALA A 442 -6.58 34.45 -15.12
CA ALA A 442 -5.71 35.41 -15.79
C ALA A 442 -4.23 35.03 -15.65
N TYR A 443 -3.82 34.52 -14.49
CA TYR A 443 -2.49 33.97 -14.25
C TYR A 443 -2.22 32.72 -15.11
N ASP A 444 -3.11 31.73 -15.09
CA ASP A 444 -3.00 30.54 -15.94
C ASP A 444 -3.03 30.89 -17.43
N TYR A 445 -3.85 31.85 -17.84
CA TYR A 445 -3.89 32.32 -19.22
C TYR A 445 -2.56 32.98 -19.61
N SER A 446 -2.00 33.85 -18.77
CA SER A 446 -0.83 34.68 -19.07
C SER A 446 0.50 33.92 -19.01
N THR A 447 0.55 32.77 -18.34
CA THR A 447 1.70 31.85 -18.34
C THR A 447 1.80 31.02 -19.63
N ARG A 448 0.69 30.84 -20.36
CA ARG A 448 0.67 30.10 -21.64
C ARG A 448 1.47 30.82 -22.74
N LYS A 449 2.03 30.07 -23.69
CA LYS A 449 2.85 30.67 -24.77
C LYS A 449 2.04 31.43 -25.83
N ASN A 450 0.76 31.13 -25.98
CA ASN A 450 -0.13 31.70 -27.02
C ASN A 450 -1.09 32.78 -26.47
N SER A 451 -0.80 33.33 -25.29
CA SER A 451 -1.60 34.39 -24.66
C SER A 451 -1.23 35.77 -25.18
N LYS A 452 -2.19 36.71 -25.11
CA LYS A 452 -1.96 38.14 -25.42
C LYS A 452 -1.18 38.86 -24.31
N TYR A 453 -1.10 38.29 -23.11
CA TYR A 453 -0.46 38.90 -21.94
C TYR A 453 0.65 38.00 -21.37
N ARG A 454 1.58 38.59 -20.61
CA ARG A 454 2.68 37.90 -19.91
C ARG A 454 2.73 38.39 -18.47
N VAL A 455 2.99 37.48 -17.54
CA VAL A 455 3.28 37.83 -16.15
C VAL A 455 4.77 38.16 -16.02
N LEU A 456 5.09 39.28 -15.39
CA LEU A 456 6.45 39.60 -14.91
C LEU A 456 6.54 39.16 -13.45
N ASN A 457 7.41 38.19 -13.18
CA ASN A 457 7.72 37.77 -11.81
C ASN A 457 8.76 38.76 -11.24
N GLU A 458 8.30 39.76 -10.50
CA GLU A 458 9.13 40.51 -9.56
C GLU A 458 8.76 40.08 -8.13
N GLU A 459 9.70 40.27 -7.18
CA GLU A 459 9.76 39.69 -5.83
C GLU A 459 8.42 39.28 -5.17
N GLU A 460 8.44 38.09 -4.55
CA GLU A 460 7.33 37.39 -3.86
C GLU A 460 6.76 38.17 -2.66
N THR A 461 6.15 39.30 -2.94
CA THR A 461 5.35 40.04 -1.97
C THR A 461 3.92 39.49 -2.01
N VAL A 462 3.53 38.80 -0.93
CA VAL A 462 2.17 38.28 -0.76
C VAL A 462 1.28 39.41 -0.28
N ILE A 463 0.18 39.63 -0.99
CA ILE A 463 -0.81 40.67 -0.67
C ILE A 463 -2.03 39.99 -0.08
N GLN A 464 -2.48 40.52 1.06
CA GLN A 464 -3.70 40.08 1.72
C GLN A 464 -4.79 41.11 1.46
N SER A 465 -5.82 40.70 0.70
CA SER A 465 -6.99 41.51 0.38
C SER A 465 -8.24 40.77 0.87
N GLY A 466 -8.80 41.22 1.99
CA GLY A 466 -9.94 40.55 2.64
C GLY A 466 -9.60 39.14 3.14
N GLN A 467 -10.35 38.14 2.66
CA GLN A 467 -10.16 36.71 2.98
C GLN A 467 -9.20 36.00 2.01
N TYR A 468 -8.69 36.70 0.99
CA TYR A 468 -7.87 36.12 -0.07
C TYR A 468 -6.42 36.57 0.05
N GLN A 469 -5.50 35.64 -0.24
CA GLN A 469 -4.06 35.89 -0.32
C GLN A 469 -3.59 35.54 -1.73
N TYR A 470 -2.85 36.46 -2.36
CA TYR A 470 -2.31 36.26 -3.69
C TYR A 470 -0.99 37.04 -3.89
N PRO A 471 -0.11 36.58 -4.78
CA PRO A 471 1.15 37.28 -5.06
C PRO A 471 0.92 38.60 -5.81
N ALA A 472 1.80 39.57 -5.60
CA ALA A 472 1.83 40.86 -6.30
C ALA A 472 2.27 40.71 -7.78
N LEU A 473 1.40 40.15 -8.61
CA LEU A 473 1.67 39.84 -10.01
C LEU A 473 1.49 41.08 -10.90
N LYS A 474 2.40 41.30 -11.85
CA LYS A 474 2.25 42.31 -12.90
C LYS A 474 1.98 41.65 -14.25
N PHE A 475 0.84 41.94 -14.86
CA PHE A 475 0.48 41.47 -16.19
C PHE A 475 0.78 42.54 -17.23
N VAL A 476 1.54 42.19 -18.28
CA VAL A 476 1.91 43.11 -19.37
C VAL A 476 1.47 42.57 -20.71
N ARG A 477 1.08 43.46 -21.63
CA ARG A 477 0.70 43.07 -23.00
C ARG A 477 1.91 42.54 -23.76
N ARG A 478 1.79 41.36 -24.38
CA ARG A 478 2.83 40.83 -25.25
C ARG A 478 2.83 41.62 -26.56
N ARG A 479 3.91 42.36 -26.80
CA ARG A 479 4.14 42.96 -28.12
C ARG A 479 4.57 41.85 -29.09
N PRO A 480 3.97 41.78 -30.30
CA PRO A 480 4.45 40.87 -31.34
C PRO A 480 5.87 41.30 -31.73
N GLN A 481 6.81 40.35 -31.75
CA GLN A 481 8.11 40.52 -32.38
C GLN A 481 8.01 40.19 -33.86
#